data_AF-G5E113-F1
#
_entry.id   AF-G5E113-F1
#
_cell.length_a   1.000
_cell.length_b   1.000
_cell.length_c   1.000
_cell.angle_alpha   90.00
_cell.angle_beta   90.00
_cell.angle_gamma   90.00
#
_symmetry.space_group_name_H-M   'P 1'
#
loop_
_entity.id
_entity.type
_entity.pdbx_description
1 polymer ?
#
loop_
_entity_poly.entity_id
_entity_poly.type
_entity_poly.pdbx_seq_one_letter_code
_entity_poly.pdbx_strand_id
1 'polypeptide(L)'
;RGLETTATFDPSTQEDNGFLKFDKVRIPRKNMLMKHAQVEPDGTYVKPVSDKLTYGTMVFIRSMIVGDYEGENTVMMLQTARFLVKSYTAALSGDHLGGMVSYLNDVSQQPIQPHPVAGRSLVKDINDLGNLVEAYKRAACLVEAAAKSVNSDLKRGKRKEDAWNKNSVDLVRASEAHCHYVVVRLFVEKLSEIMDVSAHRILSALCLLYALHGITKNTGDFIKAGLL
;
A
#
# COMPACT_ATOMS: atom_id res chain seq x y z
N ARG A 1 9.49 42.56 -5.31
CA ARG A 1 8.03 42.73 -5.08
C ARG A 1 7.51 41.36 -4.68
N GLY A 2 7.13 41.19 -3.42
CA GLY A 2 6.89 39.90 -2.78
C GLY A 2 5.49 39.38 -3.07
N LEU A 3 5.39 38.07 -3.32
CA LEU A 3 4.14 37.33 -3.27
C LEU A 3 4.11 36.63 -1.91
N GLU A 4 3.30 37.16 -1.01
CA GLU A 4 2.93 36.52 0.25
C GLU A 4 1.92 35.41 -0.08
N THR A 5 2.35 34.15 0.02
CA THR A 5 1.46 33.00 -0.12
C THR A 5 1.01 32.56 1.27
N THR A 6 -0.17 33.02 1.68
CA THR A 6 -0.90 32.50 2.84
C THR A 6 -1.62 31.22 2.42
N ALA A 7 -1.08 30.06 2.79
CA ALA A 7 -1.81 28.80 2.66
C ALA A 7 -2.86 28.71 3.79
N THR A 8 -4.14 28.80 3.43
CA THR A 8 -5.27 28.55 4.33
C THR A 8 -5.44 27.04 4.55
N PHE A 9 -5.69 26.68 5.80
CA PHE A 9 -5.81 25.30 6.28
C PHE A 9 -7.20 24.71 5.97
N ASP A 10 -7.23 23.52 5.38
CA ASP A 10 -8.42 22.66 5.31
C ASP A 10 -8.31 21.55 6.38
N PRO A 11 -9.11 21.60 7.46
CA PRO A 11 -9.08 20.62 8.55
C PRO A 11 -9.43 19.18 8.15
N SER A 12 -9.97 18.96 6.95
CA SER A 12 -10.41 17.63 6.50
C SER A 12 -9.25 16.73 6.03
N THR A 13 -8.05 17.28 5.85
CA THR A 13 -6.87 16.57 5.31
C THR A 13 -5.78 16.38 6.36
N GLN A 14 -6.11 15.78 7.51
CA GLN A 14 -5.09 15.41 8.48
C GLN A 14 -4.35 14.13 8.04
N GLU A 15 -3.51 14.27 7.00
CA GLU A 15 -2.45 13.31 6.70
C GLU A 15 -1.28 13.58 7.64
N ASP A 16 -1.20 12.75 8.67
CA ASP A 16 -0.25 12.83 9.78
C ASP A 16 1.14 12.30 9.34
N ASN A 17 1.73 12.94 8.32
CA ASN A 17 3.11 12.70 7.89
C ASN A 17 4.13 13.61 8.61
N GLY A 18 3.70 14.33 9.66
CA GLY A 18 4.48 15.40 10.28
C GLY A 18 4.71 16.56 9.31
N PHE A 19 4.22 17.74 9.64
CA PHE A 19 4.54 18.95 8.87
C PHE A 19 5.45 19.84 9.71
N LEU A 20 6.49 20.39 9.09
CA LEU A 20 7.30 21.43 9.69
C LEU A 20 6.82 22.76 9.15
N LYS A 21 6.06 23.50 9.97
CA LYS A 21 5.58 24.84 9.61
C LYS A 21 6.68 25.86 9.89
N PHE A 22 7.15 26.51 8.84
CA PHE A 22 8.03 27.65 8.98
C PHE A 22 7.20 28.93 9.04
N ASP A 23 7.39 29.74 10.08
CA ASP A 23 6.84 31.10 10.12
C ASP A 23 7.94 32.08 9.68
N LYS A 24 7.65 32.91 8.66
CA LYS A 24 8.54 33.97 8.17
C LYS A 24 9.96 33.52 7.77
N VAL A 25 10.14 32.27 7.37
CA VAL A 25 11.43 31.76 6.86
C VAL A 25 11.38 31.61 5.35
N ARG A 26 12.38 32.17 4.64
CA ARG A 26 12.57 31.96 3.20
C ARG A 26 13.53 30.80 2.96
N ILE A 27 13.03 29.67 2.49
CA ILE A 27 13.86 28.53 2.07
C ILE A 27 14.40 28.81 0.66
N PRO A 28 15.74 28.89 0.45
CA PRO A 28 16.30 29.06 -0.88
C PRO A 28 15.91 27.89 -1.80
N ARG A 29 15.58 28.16 -3.08
CA ARG A 29 15.11 27.15 -4.05
C ARG A 29 16.02 25.93 -4.16
N LYS A 30 17.34 26.13 -4.10
CA LYS A 30 18.36 25.05 -4.10
C LYS A 30 18.30 24.10 -2.89
N ASN A 31 17.60 24.48 -1.82
CA ASN A 31 17.46 23.69 -0.60
C ASN A 31 16.08 23.02 -0.47
N MET A 32 15.25 23.04 -1.51
CA MET A 32 13.91 22.45 -1.50
C MET A 32 13.87 20.96 -1.87
N LEU A 33 15.02 20.27 -1.91
CA LEU A 33 15.11 18.82 -2.23
C LEU A 33 14.36 18.43 -3.53
N MET A 34 14.46 19.28 -4.56
CA MET A 34 13.63 19.23 -5.78
C MET A 34 13.97 18.09 -6.75
N LYS A 35 14.50 16.96 -6.29
CA LYS A 35 14.93 15.86 -7.17
C LYS A 35 13.75 15.18 -7.87
N HIS A 36 12.60 15.13 -7.21
CA HIS A 36 11.42 14.38 -7.68
C HIS A 36 10.15 15.24 -7.81
N ALA A 37 10.11 16.43 -7.22
CA ALA A 37 9.07 17.44 -7.42
C ALA A 37 9.76 18.81 -7.45
N GLN A 38 9.40 19.68 -8.40
CA GLN A 38 10.12 20.94 -8.62
C GLN A 38 9.22 22.14 -8.44
N VAL A 39 9.82 23.26 -8.04
CA VAL A 39 9.16 24.57 -8.05
C VAL A 39 9.95 25.48 -9.00
N GLU A 40 9.27 25.95 -10.03
CA GLU A 40 9.84 26.88 -11.01
C GLU A 40 10.01 28.29 -10.42
N PRO A 41 10.86 29.16 -11.02
CA PRO A 41 11.12 30.51 -10.51
C PRO A 41 9.88 31.41 -10.41
N ASP A 42 8.85 31.11 -11.19
CA ASP A 42 7.54 31.77 -11.19
C ASP A 42 6.60 31.25 -10.08
N GLY A 43 7.01 30.21 -9.34
CA GLY A 43 6.22 29.56 -8.30
C GLY A 43 5.39 28.36 -8.77
N THR A 44 5.49 27.98 -10.06
CA THR A 44 4.74 26.84 -10.59
C THR A 44 5.27 25.51 -10.05
N TYR A 45 4.39 24.69 -9.49
CA TYR A 45 4.73 23.36 -8.97
C TYR A 45 4.67 22.30 -10.07
N VAL A 46 5.78 21.58 -10.25
CA VAL A 46 5.93 20.48 -11.20
C VAL A 46 5.87 19.15 -10.45
N LYS A 47 4.85 18.36 -10.76
CA LYS A 47 4.62 17.02 -10.18
C LYS A 47 5.71 16.02 -10.63
N PRO A 48 5.95 14.94 -9.86
CA PRO A 48 6.86 13.88 -10.26
C PRO A 48 6.43 13.19 -11.56
N VAL A 49 7.41 12.71 -12.32
CA VAL A 49 7.19 11.95 -13.57
C VAL A 49 6.42 10.64 -13.34
N SER A 50 6.48 10.09 -12.12
CA SER A 50 5.68 8.92 -11.73
C SER A 50 5.49 8.86 -10.21
N ASP A 51 4.26 9.12 -9.75
CA ASP A 51 3.87 8.92 -8.34
C ASP A 51 4.01 7.45 -7.91
N LYS A 52 3.87 6.52 -8.86
CA LYS A 52 3.95 5.07 -8.63
C LYS A 52 5.37 4.60 -8.27
N LEU A 53 6.40 5.23 -8.83
CA LEU A 53 7.81 4.85 -8.59
C LEU A 53 8.32 5.40 -7.25
N THR A 54 7.91 6.61 -6.88
CA THR A 54 8.23 7.21 -5.58
C THR A 54 7.52 6.47 -4.44
N TYR A 55 6.25 6.09 -4.63
CA TYR A 55 5.51 5.28 -3.67
C TYR A 55 6.09 3.86 -3.55
N GLY A 56 6.42 3.21 -4.67
CA GLY A 56 7.04 1.88 -4.66
C GLY A 56 8.40 1.87 -3.96
N THR A 57 9.25 2.87 -4.22
CA THR A 57 10.54 3.01 -3.54
C THR A 57 10.36 3.33 -2.06
N MET A 58 9.38 4.17 -1.71
CA MET A 58 9.07 4.46 -0.31
C MET A 58 8.57 3.21 0.42
N VAL A 59 7.61 2.46 -0.12
CA VAL A 59 7.12 1.19 0.47
C VAL A 59 8.24 0.16 0.55
N PHE A 60 9.10 0.07 -0.47
CA PHE A 60 10.26 -0.83 -0.48
C PHE A 60 11.29 -0.46 0.58
N ILE A 61 11.66 0.82 0.69
CA ILE A 61 12.55 1.34 1.74
C ILE A 61 11.92 1.09 3.12
N ARG A 62 10.61 1.33 3.28
CA ARG A 62 9.89 1.03 4.53
C ARG A 62 9.94 -0.47 4.84
N SER A 63 9.71 -1.33 3.86
CA SER A 63 9.79 -2.79 4.01
C SER A 63 11.20 -3.29 4.31
N MET A 64 12.23 -2.64 3.76
CA MET A 64 13.65 -2.97 3.99
C MET A 64 14.10 -2.49 5.37
N ILE A 65 13.70 -1.29 5.79
CA ILE A 65 13.91 -0.79 7.17
C ILE A 65 13.23 -1.72 8.19
N VAL A 66 12.08 -2.30 7.84
CA VAL A 66 11.38 -3.28 8.69
C VAL A 66 12.19 -4.56 8.90
N GLY A 67 12.99 -4.97 7.91
CA GLY A 67 13.80 -6.18 7.97
C GLY A 67 15.10 -6.03 8.76
N ASP A 68 15.74 -4.85 8.69
CA ASP A 68 17.13 -4.68 9.12
C ASP A 68 17.32 -3.80 10.37
N TYR A 69 16.33 -2.99 10.78
CA TYR A 69 16.43 -2.15 11.98
C TYR A 69 15.40 -2.56 13.04
N GLU A 70 15.92 -3.24 14.06
CA GLU A 70 15.22 -3.80 15.20
C GLU A 70 14.42 -2.75 16.00
N GLY A 71 13.11 -3.01 16.16
CA GLY A 71 12.29 -2.42 17.23
C GLY A 71 11.27 -1.37 16.79
N GLU A 72 10.00 -1.77 16.72
CA GLU A 72 8.80 -0.92 16.52
C GLU A 72 8.59 -0.28 15.12
N ASN A 73 8.67 -1.11 14.07
CA ASN A 73 8.15 -0.77 12.74
C ASN A 73 6.61 -0.71 12.65
N THR A 74 5.91 -0.96 13.76
CA THR A 74 4.46 -0.88 13.89
C THR A 74 3.93 0.51 13.56
N VAL A 75 4.61 1.58 13.94
CA VAL A 75 4.15 2.95 13.65
C VAL A 75 4.09 3.21 12.14
N MET A 76 5.12 2.76 11.41
CA MET A 76 5.20 2.91 9.96
C MET A 76 4.17 2.01 9.24
N MET A 77 3.95 0.79 9.74
CA MET A 77 2.87 -0.05 9.26
C MET A 77 1.50 0.57 9.54
N LEU A 78 1.30 1.22 10.69
CA LEU A 78 0.05 1.91 10.99
C LEU A 78 -0.16 3.15 10.11
N GLN A 79 0.90 3.83 9.65
CA GLN A 79 0.78 4.88 8.63
C GLN A 79 0.29 4.31 7.30
N THR A 80 0.86 3.18 6.85
CA THR A 80 0.37 2.46 5.68
C THR A 80 -1.09 2.02 5.88
N ALA A 81 -1.45 1.53 7.07
CA ALA A 81 -2.82 1.13 7.38
C ALA A 81 -3.80 2.30 7.29
N ARG A 82 -3.42 3.50 7.78
CA ARG A 82 -4.25 4.71 7.67
C ARG A 82 -4.54 5.05 6.21
N PHE A 83 -3.51 5.01 5.36
CA PHE A 83 -3.66 5.20 3.92
C PHE A 83 -4.59 4.14 3.31
N LEU A 84 -4.38 2.86 3.62
CA LEU A 84 -5.18 1.76 3.07
C LEU A 84 -6.66 1.84 3.48
N VAL A 85 -6.95 2.15 4.74
CA VAL A 85 -8.34 2.34 5.21
C VAL A 85 -8.98 3.53 4.52
N LYS A 86 -8.26 4.64 4.33
CA LYS A 86 -8.75 5.80 3.58
C LYS A 86 -9.04 5.43 2.11
N SER A 87 -8.14 4.72 1.45
CA SER A 87 -8.34 4.21 0.09
C SER A 87 -9.55 3.29 0.01
N TYR A 88 -9.70 2.36 0.95
CA TYR A 88 -10.87 1.48 1.01
C TYR A 88 -12.17 2.27 1.17
N THR A 89 -12.22 3.28 2.04
CA THR A 89 -13.41 4.14 2.17
C THR A 89 -13.71 4.95 0.91
N ALA A 90 -12.69 5.40 0.18
CA ALA A 90 -12.87 6.08 -1.10
C ALA A 90 -13.46 5.14 -2.17
N ALA A 91 -12.95 3.91 -2.27
CA ALA A 91 -13.51 2.88 -3.15
C ALA A 91 -14.98 2.56 -2.83
N LEU A 92 -15.35 2.50 -1.54
CA LEU A 92 -16.75 2.33 -1.12
C LEU A 92 -17.64 3.51 -1.50
N SER A 93 -17.09 4.73 -1.53
CA SER A 93 -17.80 5.93 -1.99
C SER A 93 -17.93 6.02 -3.51
N GLY A 94 -17.36 5.06 -4.26
CA GLY A 94 -17.41 5.00 -5.72
C GLY A 94 -16.22 5.64 -6.42
N ASP A 95 -15.19 6.09 -5.68
CA ASP A 95 -13.97 6.62 -6.30
C ASP A 95 -13.18 5.51 -6.98
N HIS A 96 -12.67 5.79 -8.18
CA HIS A 96 -11.82 4.85 -8.90
C HIS A 96 -10.36 4.99 -8.46
N LEU A 97 -9.83 3.95 -7.80
CA LEU A 97 -8.46 3.95 -7.31
C LEU A 97 -7.46 3.53 -8.39
N GLY A 98 -6.36 4.27 -8.51
CA GLY A 98 -5.23 3.95 -9.39
C GLY A 98 -4.02 3.38 -8.65
N GLY A 99 -3.05 2.87 -9.42
CA GLY A 99 -1.73 2.51 -8.91
C GLY A 99 -1.71 1.25 -8.03
N MET A 100 -0.96 1.29 -6.95
CA MET A 100 -0.72 0.12 -6.09
C MET A 100 -1.97 -0.34 -5.31
N VAL A 101 -2.99 0.49 -5.20
CA VAL A 101 -4.23 0.20 -4.47
C VAL A 101 -5.43 -0.05 -5.40
N SER A 102 -5.22 -0.14 -6.72
CA SER A 102 -6.30 -0.37 -7.68
C SER A 102 -7.05 -1.68 -7.45
N TYR A 103 -6.41 -2.66 -6.81
CA TYR A 103 -7.05 -3.94 -6.43
C TYR A 103 -8.19 -3.75 -5.40
N LEU A 104 -8.26 -2.62 -4.70
CA LEU A 104 -9.34 -2.33 -3.77
C LEU A 104 -10.65 -1.95 -4.47
N ASN A 105 -10.62 -1.60 -5.76
CA ASN A 105 -11.83 -1.33 -6.54
C ASN A 105 -12.70 -2.59 -6.67
N ASP A 106 -12.07 -3.77 -6.74
CA ASP A 106 -12.73 -5.05 -6.98
C ASP A 106 -13.45 -5.59 -5.73
N VAL A 107 -13.21 -4.99 -4.56
CA VAL A 107 -13.80 -5.40 -3.27
C VAL A 107 -15.30 -5.07 -3.18
N SER A 108 -15.78 -4.15 -4.01
CA SER A 108 -17.12 -3.58 -3.87
C SER A 108 -18.28 -4.53 -4.23
N GLN A 109 -18.05 -5.74 -4.75
CA GLN A 109 -19.14 -6.52 -5.37
C GLN A 109 -19.25 -8.02 -5.06
N GLN A 110 -18.47 -8.57 -4.12
CA GLN A 110 -18.70 -9.98 -3.73
C GLN A 110 -18.80 -10.13 -2.21
N PRO A 111 -19.94 -10.61 -1.67
CA PRO A 111 -19.92 -11.15 -0.32
C PRO A 111 -18.86 -12.24 -0.30
N ILE A 112 -18.01 -12.23 0.73
CA ILE A 112 -17.09 -13.34 1.03
C ILE A 112 -17.98 -14.55 1.31
N GLN A 113 -18.42 -15.22 0.25
CA GLN A 113 -19.05 -16.51 0.35
C GLN A 113 -17.95 -17.46 0.80
N PRO A 114 -18.16 -18.25 1.87
CA PRO A 114 -17.26 -19.34 2.20
C PRO A 114 -17.20 -20.26 0.97
N HIS A 115 -16.12 -20.15 0.20
CA HIS A 115 -15.91 -21.05 -0.91
C HIS A 115 -15.63 -22.43 -0.32
N PRO A 116 -16.33 -23.48 -0.78
CA PRO A 116 -16.11 -24.83 -0.28
C PRO A 116 -14.64 -25.19 -0.47
N VAL A 117 -13.99 -25.63 0.61
CA VAL A 117 -12.57 -26.05 0.69
C VAL A 117 -12.24 -27.19 -0.31
N ALA A 118 -13.25 -27.76 -0.97
CA ALA A 118 -13.14 -28.84 -1.94
C ALA A 118 -13.34 -28.40 -3.41
N GLY A 119 -13.55 -27.11 -3.70
CA GLY A 119 -13.97 -26.64 -5.02
C GLY A 119 -12.97 -25.69 -5.69
N ARG A 120 -12.04 -26.24 -6.49
CA ARG A 120 -11.06 -25.54 -7.36
C ARG A 120 -10.18 -24.50 -6.66
N SER A 121 -8.89 -24.84 -6.49
CA SER A 121 -7.82 -23.84 -6.33
C SER A 121 -7.97 -22.77 -7.42
N LEU A 122 -8.21 -21.52 -7.02
CA LEU A 122 -8.25 -20.37 -7.92
C LEU A 122 -6.88 -20.13 -8.57
N VAL A 123 -5.80 -20.55 -7.89
CA VAL A 123 -4.47 -20.64 -8.48
C VAL A 123 -4.44 -21.87 -9.40
N LYS A 124 -4.75 -21.65 -10.68
CA LYS A 124 -4.76 -22.69 -11.72
C LYS A 124 -3.36 -23.26 -12.00
N ASP A 125 -2.33 -22.41 -11.86
CA ASP A 125 -0.92 -22.79 -11.92
C ASP A 125 -0.12 -21.91 -10.97
N ILE A 126 0.55 -22.52 -9.99
CA ILE A 126 1.35 -21.85 -8.97
C ILE A 126 2.69 -21.34 -9.53
N ASN A 127 3.06 -21.78 -10.74
CA ASN A 127 4.26 -21.35 -11.46
C ASN A 127 4.00 -20.18 -12.40
N ASP A 128 2.74 -19.74 -12.53
CA ASP A 128 2.39 -18.56 -13.30
C ASP A 128 2.46 -17.32 -12.40
N LEU A 129 3.42 -16.45 -12.71
CA LEU A 129 3.66 -15.20 -11.98
C LEU A 129 2.45 -14.25 -11.98
N GLY A 130 1.63 -14.26 -13.05
CA GLY A 130 0.39 -13.48 -13.11
C GLY A 130 -0.66 -14.02 -12.14
N ASN A 131 -0.84 -15.34 -12.09
CA ASN A 131 -1.74 -15.97 -11.11
C ASN A 131 -1.30 -15.70 -9.67
N LEU A 132 0.02 -15.66 -9.41
CA LEU A 132 0.55 -15.30 -8.11
C LEU A 132 0.22 -13.85 -7.76
N VAL A 133 0.40 -12.88 -8.66
CA VAL A 133 -0.01 -11.49 -8.42
C VAL A 133 -1.50 -11.39 -8.06
N GLU A 134 -2.36 -12.13 -8.77
CA GLU A 134 -3.79 -12.19 -8.45
C GLU A 134 -4.05 -12.80 -7.07
N ALA A 135 -3.37 -13.88 -6.69
CA ALA A 135 -3.50 -14.45 -5.35
C ALA A 135 -3.08 -13.46 -4.25
N TYR A 136 -2.06 -12.64 -4.51
CA TYR A 136 -1.62 -11.61 -3.59
C TYR A 136 -2.58 -10.42 -3.46
N LYS A 137 -3.54 -10.24 -4.38
CA LYS A 137 -4.65 -9.32 -4.18
C LYS A 137 -5.54 -9.69 -2.98
N ARG A 138 -5.31 -10.84 -2.31
CA ARG A 138 -5.85 -11.13 -0.95
C ARG A 138 -5.66 -10.00 0.05
N ALA A 139 -4.68 -9.12 -0.16
CA ALA A 139 -4.50 -7.91 0.63
C ALA A 139 -5.81 -7.11 0.74
N ALA A 140 -6.68 -7.16 -0.27
CA ALA A 140 -7.99 -6.52 -0.27
C ALA A 140 -8.88 -7.05 0.86
N CYS A 141 -8.95 -8.36 1.05
CA CYS A 141 -9.75 -8.98 2.10
C CYS A 141 -9.28 -8.58 3.51
N LEU A 142 -7.95 -8.49 3.71
CA LEU A 142 -7.38 -8.09 5.00
C LEU A 142 -7.60 -6.59 5.27
N VAL A 143 -7.42 -5.73 4.26
CA VAL A 143 -7.73 -4.30 4.35
C VAL A 143 -9.20 -4.07 4.66
N GLU A 144 -10.09 -4.78 3.96
CA GLU A 144 -11.53 -4.72 4.19
C GLU A 144 -11.89 -5.16 5.60
N ALA A 145 -11.38 -6.30 6.07
CA ALA A 145 -11.68 -6.82 7.41
C ALA A 145 -11.21 -5.86 8.50
N ALA A 146 -10.00 -5.30 8.38
CA ALA A 146 -9.46 -4.31 9.31
C ALA A 146 -10.29 -3.02 9.29
N ALA A 147 -10.61 -2.49 8.11
CA ALA A 147 -11.41 -1.27 7.96
C ALA A 147 -12.84 -1.43 8.50
N LYS A 148 -13.50 -2.57 8.23
CA LYS A 148 -14.82 -2.90 8.80
C LYS A 148 -14.78 -2.98 10.32
N SER A 149 -13.74 -3.59 10.89
CA SER A 149 -13.58 -3.70 12.34
C SER A 149 -13.41 -2.34 13.01
N VAL A 150 -12.54 -1.48 12.46
CA VAL A 150 -12.39 -0.07 12.92
C VAL A 150 -13.71 0.68 12.81
N ASN A 151 -14.38 0.62 11.65
CA ASN A 151 -15.64 1.32 11.42
C ASN A 151 -16.75 0.83 12.36
N SER A 152 -16.76 -0.46 12.71
CA SER A 152 -17.72 -1.01 13.68
C SER A 152 -17.50 -0.45 15.08
N ASP A 153 -16.25 -0.28 15.51
CA ASP A 153 -15.91 0.29 16.81
C ASP A 153 -16.24 1.79 16.87
N LEU A 154 -16.02 2.53 15.77
CA LEU A 154 -16.44 3.93 15.64
C LEU A 154 -17.97 4.09 15.73
N LYS A 155 -18.73 3.22 15.05
CA LYS A 155 -20.20 3.21 15.12
C LYS A 155 -20.73 2.89 16.52
N ARG A 156 -19.96 2.17 17.32
CA ARG A 156 -20.27 1.89 18.74
C ARG A 156 -19.94 3.07 19.67
N GLY A 157 -19.56 4.22 19.13
CA GLY A 157 -19.28 5.44 19.89
C GLY A 157 -17.89 5.48 20.51
N LYS A 158 -16.98 4.57 20.14
CA LYS A 158 -15.59 4.66 20.62
C LYS A 158 -14.87 5.84 19.98
N ARG A 159 -13.93 6.40 20.73
CA ARG A 159 -13.01 7.41 20.19
C ARG A 159 -12.18 6.80 19.07
N LYS A 160 -11.78 7.65 18.12
CA LYS A 160 -11.02 7.24 16.94
C LYS A 160 -9.70 6.56 17.31
N GLU A 161 -9.00 7.11 18.29
CA GLU A 161 -7.72 6.58 18.77
C GLU A 161 -7.90 5.20 19.40
N ASP A 162 -8.93 5.03 20.23
CA ASP A 162 -9.22 3.75 20.90
C ASP A 162 -9.63 2.66 19.91
N ALA A 163 -10.46 3.02 18.92
CA ALA A 163 -10.84 2.10 17.84
C ALA A 163 -9.60 1.68 17.03
N TRP A 164 -8.70 2.61 16.72
CA TRP A 164 -7.48 2.31 15.97
C TRP A 164 -6.50 1.43 16.75
N ASN A 165 -6.26 1.77 18.02
CA ASN A 165 -5.36 1.03 18.89
C ASN A 165 -5.86 -0.40 19.13
N LYS A 166 -7.17 -0.57 19.34
CA LYS A 166 -7.78 -1.90 19.51
C LYS A 166 -7.62 -2.78 18.27
N ASN A 167 -7.68 -2.21 17.08
CA ASN A 167 -7.59 -2.95 15.82
C ASN A 167 -6.16 -2.89 15.21
N SER A 168 -5.16 -2.45 15.98
CA SER A 168 -3.79 -2.20 15.50
C SER A 168 -3.13 -3.44 14.90
N VAL A 169 -3.35 -4.62 15.48
CA VAL A 169 -2.81 -5.89 14.97
C VAL A 169 -3.34 -6.20 13.56
N ASP A 170 -4.65 -6.08 13.34
CA ASP A 170 -5.26 -6.34 12.04
C ASP A 170 -4.86 -5.28 11.01
N LEU A 171 -4.69 -4.03 11.45
CA LEU A 171 -4.20 -2.93 10.61
C LEU A 171 -2.76 -3.15 10.14
N VAL A 172 -1.89 -3.67 11.03
CA VAL A 172 -0.51 -4.03 10.68
C VAL A 172 -0.50 -5.20 9.70
N ARG A 173 -1.28 -6.25 9.96
CA ARG A 173 -1.40 -7.40 9.06
C ARG A 173 -1.91 -7.02 7.67
N ALA A 174 -2.90 -6.13 7.59
CA ALA A 174 -3.38 -5.59 6.32
C ALA A 174 -2.28 -4.81 5.56
N SER A 175 -1.47 -4.05 6.28
CA SER A 175 -0.35 -3.30 5.71
C SER A 175 0.77 -4.20 5.20
N GLU A 176 1.12 -5.24 5.97
CA GLU A 176 2.10 -6.25 5.55
C GLU A 176 1.64 -6.97 4.28
N ALA A 177 0.37 -7.38 4.21
CA ALA A 177 -0.19 -8.01 3.02
C ALA A 177 -0.16 -7.09 1.80
N HIS A 178 -0.46 -5.79 1.98
CA HIS A 178 -0.34 -4.79 0.92
C HIS A 178 1.10 -4.65 0.44
N CYS A 179 2.06 -4.48 1.35
CA CYS A 179 3.48 -4.38 1.01
C CYS A 179 3.95 -5.61 0.21
N HIS A 180 3.53 -6.80 0.64
CA HIS A 180 3.87 -8.04 -0.04
C HIS A 180 3.30 -8.10 -1.46
N TYR A 181 2.03 -7.73 -1.64
CA TYR A 181 1.42 -7.59 -2.96
C TYR A 181 2.21 -6.61 -3.85
N VAL A 182 2.59 -5.44 -3.31
CA VAL A 182 3.35 -4.43 -4.05
C VAL A 182 4.69 -4.98 -4.53
N VAL A 183 5.43 -5.71 -3.67
CA VAL A 183 6.71 -6.31 -4.05
C VAL A 183 6.53 -7.35 -5.15
N VAL A 184 5.59 -8.29 -5.00
CA VAL A 184 5.34 -9.33 -6.02
C VAL A 184 4.93 -8.69 -7.34
N ARG A 185 3.99 -7.73 -7.31
CA ARG A 185 3.51 -7.02 -8.50
C ARG A 185 4.64 -6.27 -9.21
N LEU A 186 5.45 -5.51 -8.47
CA LEU A 186 6.58 -4.78 -9.04
C LEU A 186 7.64 -5.70 -9.62
N PHE A 187 7.91 -6.83 -8.96
CA PHE A 187 8.89 -7.79 -9.45
C PHE A 187 8.43 -8.38 -10.79
N VAL A 188 7.16 -8.81 -10.88
CA VAL A 188 6.58 -9.31 -12.14
C VAL A 188 6.54 -8.24 -13.23
N GLU A 189 6.14 -7.01 -12.90
CA GLU A 189 6.19 -5.88 -13.84
C GLU A 189 7.62 -5.67 -14.37
N LYS A 190 8.63 -5.69 -13.50
CA LYS A 190 10.03 -5.48 -13.90
C LYS A 190 10.64 -6.63 -14.67
N LEU A 191 10.22 -7.87 -14.44
CA LEU A 191 10.65 -9.02 -15.24
C LEU A 191 10.32 -8.84 -16.72
N SER A 192 9.18 -8.20 -17.04
CA SER A 192 8.77 -7.95 -18.43
C SER A 192 9.69 -6.98 -19.20
N GLU A 193 10.46 -6.16 -18.48
CA GLU A 193 11.40 -5.20 -19.05
C GLU A 193 12.80 -5.82 -19.33
N ILE A 194 13.06 -7.04 -18.85
CA ILE A 194 14.39 -7.67 -18.95
C ILE A 194 14.55 -8.39 -20.28
N MET A 195 15.50 -7.91 -21.09
CA MET A 195 15.81 -8.49 -22.41
C MET A 195 16.73 -9.72 -22.34
N ASP A 196 17.63 -9.80 -21.35
CA ASP A 196 18.56 -10.92 -21.25
C ASP A 196 17.85 -12.20 -20.76
N VAL A 197 17.86 -13.24 -21.59
CA VAL A 197 17.13 -14.49 -21.35
C VAL A 197 17.64 -15.22 -20.11
N SER A 198 18.96 -15.19 -19.88
CA SER A 198 19.57 -15.89 -18.74
C SER A 198 19.22 -15.23 -17.42
N ALA A 199 19.36 -13.91 -17.34
CA ALA A 199 18.96 -13.10 -16.20
C ALA A 199 17.45 -13.19 -15.97
N HIS A 200 16.64 -13.10 -17.02
CA HIS A 200 15.18 -13.24 -16.93
C HIS A 200 14.80 -14.58 -16.30
N ARG A 201 15.41 -15.70 -16.74
CA ARG A 201 15.14 -17.03 -16.17
C ARG A 201 15.46 -17.11 -14.67
N ILE A 202 16.62 -16.59 -14.26
CA ILE A 202 17.06 -16.62 -12.85
C ILE A 202 16.15 -15.73 -12.00
N LEU A 203 15.84 -14.53 -12.45
CA LEU A 203 15.01 -13.58 -11.72
C LEU A 203 13.55 -14.04 -11.64
N SER A 204 13.04 -14.72 -12.66
CA SER A 204 11.72 -15.38 -12.61
C SER A 204 11.69 -16.48 -11.54
N ALA A 205 12.75 -17.30 -11.43
CA ALA A 205 12.85 -18.30 -10.37
C ALA A 205 12.92 -17.67 -8.97
N LEU A 206 13.63 -16.55 -8.81
CA LEU A 206 13.68 -15.81 -7.55
C LEU A 206 12.32 -15.17 -7.21
N CYS A 207 11.59 -14.65 -8.20
CA CYS A 207 10.26 -14.09 -8.02
C CYS A 207 9.27 -15.18 -7.58
N LEU A 208 9.31 -16.34 -8.22
CA LEU A 208 8.53 -17.52 -7.83
C LEU A 208 8.86 -17.94 -6.40
N LEU A 209 10.15 -18.07 -6.07
CA LEU A 209 10.57 -18.44 -4.72
C LEU A 209 10.06 -17.46 -3.67
N TYR A 210 10.18 -16.16 -3.92
CA TYR A 210 9.71 -15.10 -3.01
C TYR A 210 8.19 -15.19 -2.80
N ALA A 211 7.42 -15.30 -3.88
CA ALA A 211 5.96 -15.38 -3.82
C ALA A 211 5.48 -16.69 -3.14
N LEU A 212 6.05 -17.84 -3.49
CA LEU A 212 5.69 -19.13 -2.88
C LEU A 212 6.08 -19.20 -1.40
N HIS A 213 7.25 -18.68 -1.05
CA HIS A 213 7.66 -18.58 0.34
C HIS A 213 6.69 -17.70 1.14
N GLY A 214 6.27 -16.58 0.56
CA GLY A 214 5.30 -15.69 1.17
C GLY A 214 3.91 -16.30 1.35
N ILE A 215 3.47 -17.13 0.41
CA ILE A 215 2.25 -17.96 0.53
C ILE A 215 2.38 -18.97 1.67
N THR A 216 3.52 -19.66 1.74
CA THR A 216 3.80 -20.67 2.78
C THR A 216 3.85 -20.05 4.18
N LYS A 217 4.46 -18.86 4.31
CA LYS A 217 4.53 -18.15 5.60
C LYS A 217 3.17 -17.66 6.10
N ASN A 218 2.23 -17.38 5.19
CA ASN A 218 0.92 -16.79 5.52
C ASN A 218 -0.27 -17.67 5.09
N THR A 219 -0.07 -18.99 5.05
CA THR A 219 -1.01 -19.94 4.43
C THR A 219 -2.44 -19.81 4.94
N GLY A 220 -2.63 -19.58 6.24
CA GLY A 220 -3.96 -19.41 6.84
C GLY A 220 -4.79 -18.28 6.22
N ASP A 221 -4.14 -17.18 5.83
CA ASP A 221 -4.83 -16.06 5.20
C ASP A 221 -5.21 -16.37 3.74
N PHE A 222 -4.37 -17.12 3.02
CA PHE A 222 -4.64 -17.53 1.64
C PHE A 222 -5.78 -18.58 1.58
N ILE A 223 -5.81 -19.52 2.53
CA ILE A 223 -6.92 -20.47 2.68
C ILE A 223 -8.22 -19.73 3.02
N LYS A 224 -8.17 -18.79 3.97
CA LYS A 224 -9.36 -18.00 4.36
C LYS A 224 -9.92 -17.17 3.21
N ALA A 225 -9.07 -16.74 2.28
CA ALA A 225 -9.46 -16.04 1.07
C ALA A 225 -9.96 -16.98 -0.06
N GLY A 226 -9.96 -18.31 0.15
CA GLY A 226 -10.39 -19.30 -0.84
C GLY A 226 -9.41 -19.47 -2.02
N LEU A 227 -8.15 -19.08 -1.84
CA LEU A 227 -7.15 -19.06 -2.91
C LEU A 227 -6.31 -20.34 -2.97
N LEU A 228 -6.28 -21.13 -1.90
CA LEU A 228 -5.61 -22.42 -1.76
C LEU A 228 -6.60 -23.53 -1.41
#